data_AF-A0A2I1BYX8-F1
#
_entry.id   AF-A0A2I1BYX8-F1
#
_cell.length_a   1.000
_cell.length_b   1.000
_cell.length_c   1.000
_cell.angle_alpha   90.00
_cell.angle_beta   90.00
_cell.angle_gamma   90.00
#
_symmetry.space_group_name_H-M   'P 1'
#
loop_
_entity.id
_entity.type
_entity.pdbx_description
1 polymer ?
#
loop_
_entity_poly.entity_id
_entity_poly.type
_entity_poly.pdbx_seq_one_letter_code
_entity_poly.pdbx_strand_id
1 'polypeptide(L)'
;MMMMTTTKPSLEGLPVELQICILFRLQDLDSLRSLVLASPAYYQAYHLVRDELLLSILRCSRDDLVDAADAVAAVRSKGLYACELSNRERIIALLDSRRRSKEIRYLGLLSGPFPDEPANVEETIQLLHLHRRATFLLDDYLRTARCPEWMPTEKWKNEILPLRLSRTEQRRFFRAFYRMQIWGNIFAHIELPLGAGRPKEENYWFSPPEGVPPVFEDDEVWRLFFGTMAPWEVDEIACFWRHCYHRWAEPYFEASDNFLSYGVTFICDMPPDEKPPLTRFWDDCDDLKRREDDNRESLACMGPSFLVKMLRERNARARRDLVIANAISFHHFFEDFWSGMDFAMQGALPLLYPADRFNFGTDFDGLKEFLNTLPQHERPNVAWSQLWLGEGQEYSEVFVDMFSFSSSYSCWDWGFALWSDERLIEWGALDQPCIRR
;
A
#
# COMPACT_ATOMS: atom_id res chain seq x y z
N MET A 1 -15.82 -20.71 66.32
CA MET A 1 -16.13 -19.49 65.55
C MET A 1 -15.15 -19.44 64.38
N MET A 2 -15.55 -20.00 63.24
CA MET A 2 -14.69 -20.15 62.06
C MET A 2 -14.76 -18.84 61.27
N MET A 3 -13.64 -18.11 61.19
CA MET A 3 -13.51 -16.93 60.32
C MET A 3 -13.56 -17.40 58.87
N MET A 4 -14.68 -17.15 58.19
CA MET A 4 -14.73 -17.18 56.73
C MET A 4 -13.91 -16.00 56.23
N THR A 5 -12.69 -16.27 55.76
CA THR A 5 -11.92 -15.31 54.96
C THR A 5 -12.66 -15.13 53.63
N THR A 6 -13.38 -14.03 53.48
CA THR A 6 -13.90 -13.59 52.19
C THR A 6 -12.71 -13.28 51.29
N THR A 7 -12.39 -14.21 50.40
CA THR A 7 -11.46 -13.99 49.30
C THR A 7 -12.01 -12.83 48.47
N LYS A 8 -11.24 -11.74 48.35
CA LYS A 8 -11.59 -10.64 47.45
C LYS A 8 -11.81 -11.24 46.06
N PRO A 9 -12.91 -10.88 45.37
CA PRO A 9 -13.11 -11.30 43.99
C PRO A 9 -11.90 -10.83 43.18
N SER A 10 -11.17 -11.78 42.60
CA SER A 10 -10.05 -11.52 41.72
C SER A 10 -10.45 -11.89 40.30
N LEU A 11 -9.88 -11.20 39.32
CA LEU A 11 -10.07 -11.53 37.90
C LEU A 11 -9.67 -12.98 37.58
N GLU A 12 -8.70 -13.53 38.32
CA GLU A 12 -8.26 -14.93 38.25
C GLU A 12 -9.34 -15.94 38.71
N GLY A 13 -10.19 -15.54 39.67
CA GLY A 13 -11.21 -16.40 40.26
C GLY A 13 -12.52 -16.44 39.48
N LEU A 14 -12.62 -15.74 38.34
CA LEU A 14 -13.79 -15.76 37.49
C LEU A 14 -13.94 -17.11 36.78
N PRO A 15 -15.18 -17.62 36.58
CA PRO A 15 -15.44 -18.73 35.68
C PRO A 15 -14.85 -18.47 34.28
N VAL A 16 -14.39 -19.54 33.63
CA VAL A 16 -13.73 -19.46 32.31
C VAL A 16 -14.60 -18.78 31.26
N GLU A 17 -15.92 -18.95 31.34
CA GLU A 17 -16.90 -18.32 30.45
C GLU A 17 -16.86 -16.79 30.58
N LEU A 18 -16.73 -16.26 31.80
CA LEU A 18 -16.62 -14.81 32.03
C LEU A 18 -15.26 -14.28 31.60
N GLN A 19 -14.19 -15.07 31.77
CA GLN A 19 -12.87 -14.72 31.26
C GLN A 19 -12.87 -14.62 29.73
N ILE A 20 -13.51 -15.59 29.05
CA ILE A 20 -13.73 -15.57 27.59
C ILE A 20 -14.54 -14.35 27.18
N CYS A 21 -15.65 -14.04 27.87
CA CYS A 21 -16.44 -12.84 27.58
C CYS A 21 -15.60 -11.56 27.68
N ILE A 22 -14.72 -11.46 28.69
CA ILE A 22 -13.81 -10.32 28.85
C ILE A 22 -12.81 -10.25 27.69
N LEU A 23 -12.24 -11.38 27.27
CA LEU A 23 -11.34 -11.44 26.12
C LEU A 23 -12.01 -10.90 24.84
N PHE A 24 -13.24 -11.32 24.54
CA PHE A 24 -14.01 -10.82 23.38
C PHE A 24 -14.44 -9.35 23.47
N ARG A 25 -14.28 -8.70 24.62
CA ARG A 25 -14.47 -7.25 24.75
C ARG A 25 -13.21 -6.44 24.43
N LEU A 26 -12.05 -7.08 24.34
CA LEU A 26 -10.82 -6.43 23.92
C LEU A 26 -10.84 -6.22 22.41
N GLN A 27 -10.69 -4.97 21.98
CA GLN A 27 -10.76 -4.60 20.55
C GLN A 27 -9.37 -4.45 19.90
N ASP A 28 -8.29 -4.61 20.67
CA ASP A 28 -6.93 -4.42 20.19
C ASP A 28 -5.95 -5.48 20.72
N LEU A 29 -4.88 -5.70 19.97
CA LEU A 29 -3.88 -6.71 20.27
C LEU A 29 -2.99 -6.37 21.48
N ASP A 30 -2.78 -5.10 21.80
CA ASP A 30 -1.88 -4.71 22.88
C ASP A 30 -2.57 -4.94 24.24
N SER A 31 -3.85 -4.63 24.34
CA SER A 31 -4.69 -4.98 25.51
C SER A 31 -4.81 -6.49 25.69
N LEU A 32 -5.06 -7.24 24.60
CA LEU A 32 -5.10 -8.70 24.63
C LEU A 32 -3.78 -9.28 25.14
N ARG A 33 -2.66 -8.85 24.56
CA ARG A 33 -1.33 -9.31 24.96
C ARG A 33 -1.04 -8.99 26.42
N SER A 34 -1.38 -7.78 26.87
CA SER A 34 -1.15 -7.36 28.26
C SER A 34 -1.91 -8.23 29.24
N LEU A 35 -3.18 -8.54 28.96
CA LEU A 35 -4.00 -9.39 29.83
C LEU A 35 -3.52 -10.83 29.87
N VAL A 36 -3.20 -11.40 28.70
CA VAL A 36 -2.70 -12.78 28.56
C VAL A 36 -1.34 -12.97 29.23
N LEU A 37 -0.47 -11.95 29.20
CA LEU A 37 0.83 -12.01 29.88
C LEU A 37 0.71 -11.77 31.40
N ALA A 38 -0.30 -11.02 31.84
CA ALA A 38 -0.49 -10.69 33.25
C ALA A 38 -1.12 -11.83 34.06
N SER A 39 -1.81 -12.79 33.42
CA SER A 39 -2.63 -13.80 34.09
C SER A 39 -2.55 -15.18 33.44
N PRO A 40 -2.16 -16.23 34.20
CA PRO A 40 -2.22 -17.61 33.72
C PRO A 40 -3.64 -18.08 33.39
N ALA A 41 -4.67 -17.65 34.15
CA ALA A 41 -6.05 -18.02 33.86
C ALA A 41 -6.50 -17.46 32.51
N TYR A 42 -6.21 -16.18 32.24
CA TYR A 42 -6.51 -15.58 30.93
C TYR A 42 -5.65 -16.16 29.81
N TYR A 43 -4.42 -16.60 30.07
CA TYR A 43 -3.63 -17.34 29.09
C TYR A 43 -4.32 -18.65 28.69
N GLN A 44 -4.85 -19.40 29.66
CA GLN A 44 -5.61 -20.63 29.38
C GLN A 44 -6.92 -20.33 28.64
N ALA A 45 -7.69 -19.35 29.10
CA ALA A 45 -8.92 -18.93 28.42
C ALA A 45 -8.65 -18.46 26.98
N TYR A 46 -7.59 -17.69 26.76
CA TYR A 46 -7.15 -17.27 25.43
C TYR A 46 -6.84 -18.46 24.54
N HIS A 47 -6.11 -19.46 25.03
CA HIS A 47 -5.76 -20.64 24.24
C HIS A 47 -7.01 -21.42 23.78
N LEU A 48 -8.11 -21.38 24.54
CA LEU A 48 -9.37 -22.04 24.17
C LEU A 48 -10.11 -21.35 23.02
N VAL A 49 -10.00 -20.03 22.90
CA VAL A 49 -10.77 -19.22 21.93
C VAL A 49 -9.91 -18.41 20.97
N ARG A 50 -8.61 -18.74 20.87
CA ARG A 50 -7.59 -17.96 20.18
C ARG A 50 -8.01 -17.56 18.76
N ASP A 51 -8.49 -18.52 18.00
CA ASP A 51 -8.77 -18.38 16.57
C ASP A 51 -9.95 -17.44 16.35
N GLU A 52 -11.06 -17.70 17.05
CA GLU A 52 -12.28 -16.89 16.99
C GLU A 52 -12.04 -15.47 17.51
N LEU A 53 -11.26 -15.34 18.59
CA LEU A 53 -10.94 -14.05 19.18
C LEU A 53 -10.09 -13.19 18.24
N LEU A 54 -9.02 -13.76 17.67
CA LEU A 54 -8.16 -13.02 16.74
C LEU A 54 -8.91 -12.61 15.48
N LEU A 55 -9.79 -13.47 14.97
CA LEU A 55 -10.66 -13.13 13.85
C LEU A 55 -11.65 -12.01 14.21
N SER A 56 -12.20 -12.02 15.43
CA SER A 56 -13.08 -10.96 15.92
C SER A 56 -12.34 -9.61 15.99
N ILE A 57 -11.12 -9.59 16.52
CA ILE A 57 -10.27 -8.38 16.59
C ILE A 57 -9.95 -7.88 15.18
N LEU A 58 -9.62 -8.79 14.25
CA LEU A 58 -9.35 -8.42 12.87
C LEU A 58 -10.56 -7.74 12.21
N ARG A 59 -11.75 -8.31 12.39
CA ARG A 59 -13.01 -7.73 11.87
C ARG A 59 -13.28 -6.35 12.48
N CYS A 60 -13.17 -6.23 13.79
CA CYS A 60 -13.36 -4.95 14.49
C CYS A 60 -12.35 -3.88 14.04
N SER A 61 -11.07 -4.26 13.84
CA SER A 61 -10.03 -3.31 13.43
C SER A 61 -10.28 -2.72 12.03
N ARG A 62 -10.90 -3.51 11.14
CA ARG A 62 -11.17 -3.08 9.76
C ARG A 62 -12.41 -2.21 9.62
N ASP A 63 -13.40 -2.34 10.51
CA ASP A 63 -14.65 -1.56 10.57
C ASP A 63 -15.28 -1.27 9.18
N ASP A 64 -15.36 -2.27 8.30
CA ASP A 64 -15.82 -2.12 6.90
C ASP A 64 -15.09 -1.05 6.06
N LEU A 65 -13.92 -0.60 6.47
CA LEU A 65 -13.06 0.35 5.75
C LEU A 65 -12.11 -0.35 4.77
N VAL A 66 -11.92 -1.66 4.92
CA VAL A 66 -10.91 -2.44 4.21
C VAL A 66 -11.58 -3.52 3.37
N ASP A 67 -11.23 -3.59 2.08
CA ASP A 67 -11.53 -4.76 1.26
C ASP A 67 -10.71 -5.96 1.75
N ALA A 68 -11.40 -6.98 2.24
CA ALA A 68 -10.75 -8.15 2.83
C ALA A 68 -9.95 -8.96 1.80
N ALA A 69 -10.37 -8.98 0.52
CA ALA A 69 -9.65 -9.66 -0.54
C ALA A 69 -8.31 -8.97 -0.84
N ASP A 70 -8.30 -7.62 -0.87
CA ASP A 70 -7.06 -6.86 -1.04
C ASP A 70 -6.09 -7.10 0.14
N ALA A 71 -6.60 -7.10 1.37
CA ALA A 71 -5.77 -7.34 2.55
C ALA A 71 -5.20 -8.76 2.61
N VAL A 72 -6.00 -9.78 2.29
CA VAL A 72 -5.56 -11.18 2.21
C VAL A 72 -4.55 -11.38 1.08
N ALA A 73 -4.82 -10.80 -0.10
CA ALA A 73 -3.90 -10.87 -1.23
C ALA A 73 -2.55 -10.21 -0.90
N ALA A 74 -2.54 -9.09 -0.18
CA ALA A 74 -1.31 -8.43 0.27
C ALA A 74 -0.46 -9.28 1.22
N VAL A 75 -1.08 -10.14 2.04
CA VAL A 75 -0.35 -11.09 2.89
C VAL A 75 0.16 -12.28 2.06
N ARG A 76 -0.71 -12.87 1.23
CA ARG A 76 -0.41 -14.05 0.42
C ARG A 76 0.59 -13.79 -0.71
N SER A 77 0.72 -12.54 -1.16
CA SER A 77 1.68 -12.16 -2.20
C SER A 77 3.13 -12.13 -1.73
N LYS A 78 3.36 -12.11 -0.41
CA LYS A 78 4.72 -12.04 0.14
C LYS A 78 5.57 -13.22 -0.31
N GLY A 79 6.69 -12.92 -0.97
CA GLY A 79 7.61 -13.93 -1.51
C GLY A 79 7.20 -14.50 -2.86
N LEU A 80 6.14 -13.99 -3.50
CA LEU A 80 5.80 -14.31 -4.89
C LEU A 80 6.50 -13.34 -5.83
N TYR A 81 7.84 -13.37 -5.85
CA TYR A 81 8.64 -12.49 -6.70
C TYR A 81 8.44 -12.85 -8.17
N ALA A 82 8.18 -11.85 -9.00
CA ALA A 82 7.88 -12.02 -10.41
C ALA A 82 9.07 -12.55 -11.23
N CYS A 83 10.31 -12.37 -10.78
CA CYS A 83 11.49 -12.92 -11.46
C CYS A 83 11.56 -14.45 -11.41
N GLU A 84 10.88 -15.08 -10.45
CA GLU A 84 10.85 -16.53 -10.33
C GLU A 84 9.76 -17.12 -11.24
N LEU A 85 10.16 -17.79 -12.33
CA LEU A 85 9.23 -18.43 -13.27
C LEU A 85 8.24 -19.40 -12.57
N SER A 86 8.67 -20.08 -11.51
CA SER A 86 7.81 -20.96 -10.71
C SER A 86 6.67 -20.24 -9.97
N ASN A 87 6.77 -18.93 -9.79
CA ASN A 87 5.72 -18.12 -9.16
C ASN A 87 4.69 -17.60 -10.16
N ARG A 88 4.95 -17.63 -11.47
CA ARG A 88 4.08 -17.04 -12.50
C ARG A 88 2.61 -17.44 -12.36
N GLU A 89 2.33 -18.74 -12.36
CA GLU A 89 0.95 -19.24 -12.20
C GLU A 89 0.33 -18.91 -10.85
N ARG A 90 1.14 -18.87 -9.78
CA ARG A 90 0.69 -18.52 -8.42
C ARG A 90 0.34 -17.04 -8.32
N ILE A 91 1.10 -16.17 -8.97
CA ILE A 91 0.85 -14.73 -9.07
C ILE A 91 -0.45 -14.49 -9.82
N ILE A 92 -0.61 -15.10 -11.00
CA ILE A 92 -1.83 -15.00 -11.82
C ILE A 92 -3.04 -15.47 -11.02
N ALA A 93 -2.97 -16.67 -10.40
CA ALA A 93 -4.06 -17.22 -9.61
C ALA A 93 -4.42 -16.34 -8.40
N LEU A 94 -3.42 -15.74 -7.73
CA LEU A 94 -3.65 -14.85 -6.59
C LEU A 94 -4.37 -13.57 -7.02
N LEU A 95 -3.89 -12.91 -8.08
CA LEU A 95 -4.49 -11.68 -8.59
C LEU A 95 -5.90 -11.93 -9.17
N ASP A 96 -6.11 -13.07 -9.85
CA ASP A 96 -7.42 -13.50 -10.33
C ASP A 96 -8.40 -13.77 -9.18
N SER A 97 -7.94 -14.47 -8.13
CA SER A 97 -8.78 -14.75 -6.96
C SER A 97 -9.15 -13.47 -6.21
N ARG A 98 -8.23 -12.50 -6.12
CA ARG A 98 -8.48 -11.18 -5.50
C ARG A 98 -9.60 -10.45 -6.24
N ARG A 99 -9.45 -10.25 -7.55
CA ARG A 99 -10.41 -9.46 -8.35
C ARG A 99 -11.79 -10.13 -8.43
N ARG A 100 -11.84 -11.47 -8.35
CA ARG A 100 -13.08 -12.29 -8.43
C ARG A 100 -13.61 -12.76 -7.09
N SER A 101 -13.13 -12.21 -5.97
CA SER A 101 -13.49 -12.67 -4.62
C SER A 101 -15.00 -12.77 -4.38
N LYS A 102 -15.76 -11.75 -4.77
CA LYS A 102 -17.24 -11.71 -4.68
C LYS A 102 -17.90 -12.79 -5.55
N GLU A 103 -17.44 -12.97 -6.78
CA GLU A 103 -17.95 -13.98 -7.72
C GLU A 103 -17.70 -15.39 -7.18
N ILE A 104 -16.47 -15.66 -6.72
CA ILE A 104 -16.05 -16.95 -6.15
C ILE A 104 -16.90 -17.29 -4.91
N ARG A 105 -17.14 -16.32 -4.03
CA ARG A 105 -17.99 -16.48 -2.85
C ARG A 105 -19.43 -16.78 -3.23
N TYR A 106 -19.99 -16.02 -4.17
CA TYR A 106 -21.38 -16.20 -4.63
C TYR A 106 -21.61 -17.57 -5.26
N LEU A 107 -20.68 -18.03 -6.09
CA LEU A 107 -20.78 -19.31 -6.81
C LEU A 107 -20.33 -20.52 -5.96
N GLY A 108 -19.73 -20.30 -4.79
CA GLY A 108 -19.24 -21.38 -3.93
C GLY A 108 -18.17 -22.24 -4.59
N LEU A 109 -17.32 -21.65 -5.43
CA LEU A 109 -16.42 -22.40 -6.34
C LEU A 109 -15.20 -23.05 -5.68
N LEU A 110 -14.95 -22.81 -4.39
CA LEU A 110 -13.75 -23.28 -3.71
C LEU A 110 -14.02 -24.38 -2.70
N SER A 111 -13.13 -25.38 -2.70
CA SER A 111 -13.02 -26.40 -1.65
C SER A 111 -12.12 -25.95 -0.48
N GLY A 112 -11.63 -24.70 -0.49
CA GLY A 112 -10.67 -24.13 0.46
C GLY A 112 -11.10 -22.74 0.97
N PRO A 113 -10.23 -22.03 1.73
CA PRO A 113 -10.57 -20.73 2.27
C PRO A 113 -10.83 -19.72 1.14
N PHE A 114 -11.85 -18.89 1.32
CA PHE A 114 -12.20 -17.87 0.33
C PHE A 114 -11.08 -16.82 0.17
N PRO A 115 -11.01 -16.12 -0.98
CA PRO A 115 -9.97 -15.11 -1.23
C PRO A 115 -9.99 -13.93 -0.25
N ASP A 116 -11.12 -13.71 0.41
CA ASP A 116 -11.38 -12.64 1.38
C ASP A 116 -11.40 -13.14 2.84
N GLU A 117 -11.01 -14.41 3.08
CA GLU A 117 -10.93 -15.01 4.41
C GLU A 117 -9.53 -15.54 4.73
N PRO A 118 -9.06 -15.40 5.98
CA PRO A 118 -7.82 -16.01 6.39
C PRO A 118 -7.94 -17.54 6.40
N ALA A 119 -6.90 -18.23 5.94
CA ALA A 119 -6.81 -19.68 5.89
C ALA A 119 -6.55 -20.30 7.26
N ASN A 120 -5.86 -19.57 8.15
CA ASN A 120 -5.48 -20.04 9.48
C ASN A 120 -5.13 -18.86 10.43
N VAL A 121 -4.79 -19.21 11.67
CA VAL A 121 -4.40 -18.27 12.73
C VAL A 121 -3.16 -17.48 12.39
N GLU A 122 -2.17 -18.11 11.75
CA GLU A 122 -0.91 -17.45 11.39
C GLU A 122 -1.17 -16.35 10.35
N GLU A 123 -1.98 -16.64 9.32
CA GLU A 123 -2.41 -15.63 8.37
C GLU A 123 -3.25 -14.52 9.04
N THR A 124 -4.08 -14.86 10.03
CA THR A 124 -4.83 -13.86 10.82
C THR A 124 -3.89 -12.92 11.57
N ILE A 125 -2.83 -13.44 12.18
CA ILE A 125 -1.79 -12.65 12.86
C ILE A 125 -1.06 -11.74 11.87
N GLN A 126 -0.70 -12.27 10.69
CA GLN A 126 -0.05 -11.49 9.64
C GLN A 126 -0.95 -10.35 9.14
N LEU A 127 -2.25 -10.60 8.97
CA LEU A 127 -3.23 -9.58 8.58
C LEU A 127 -3.37 -8.48 9.64
N LEU A 128 -3.40 -8.85 10.92
CA LEU A 128 -3.41 -7.89 12.03
C LEU A 128 -2.16 -7.02 12.06
N HIS A 129 -0.98 -7.63 11.85
CA HIS A 129 0.27 -6.89 11.77
C HIS A 129 0.32 -5.95 10.56
N LEU A 130 -0.16 -6.39 9.39
CA LEU A 130 -0.22 -5.55 8.20
C LEU A 130 -1.20 -4.38 8.42
N HIS A 131 -2.37 -4.63 9.00
CA HIS A 131 -3.34 -3.57 9.30
C HIS A 131 -2.82 -2.56 10.34
N ARG A 132 -2.04 -3.01 11.33
CA ARG A 132 -1.34 -2.10 12.26
C ARG A 132 -0.31 -1.22 11.56
N ARG A 133 0.32 -1.70 10.48
CA ARG A 133 1.21 -0.87 9.64
C ARG A 133 0.41 0.12 8.81
N ALA A 134 -0.71 -0.30 8.24
CA ALA A 134 -1.62 0.56 7.49
C ALA A 134 -2.14 1.71 8.36
N THR A 135 -2.60 1.42 9.57
CA THR A 135 -3.06 2.42 10.55
C THR A 135 -1.95 3.38 10.94
N PHE A 136 -0.72 2.88 11.12
CA PHE A 136 0.42 3.74 11.41
C PHE A 136 0.72 4.74 10.28
N LEU A 137 0.66 4.31 9.01
CA LEU A 137 0.81 5.24 7.89
C LEU A 137 -0.38 6.15 7.73
N LEU A 138 -1.60 5.70 8.02
CA LEU A 138 -2.76 6.58 8.06
C LEU A 138 -2.52 7.71 9.05
N ASP A 139 -2.13 7.39 10.29
CA ASP A 139 -1.81 8.38 11.32
C ASP A 139 -0.68 9.33 10.88
N ASP A 140 0.35 8.82 10.20
CA ASP A 140 1.42 9.63 9.63
C ASP A 140 0.91 10.57 8.53
N TYR A 141 0.09 10.05 7.61
CA TYR A 141 -0.54 10.80 6.53
C TYR A 141 -1.40 11.95 7.07
N LEU A 142 -2.17 11.73 8.15
CA LEU A 142 -2.97 12.79 8.78
C LEU A 142 -2.12 13.99 9.21
N ARG A 143 -0.84 13.76 9.53
CA ARG A 143 0.09 14.80 10.01
C ARG A 143 1.00 15.35 8.92
N THR A 144 1.15 14.63 7.80
CA THR A 144 2.22 14.88 6.83
C THR A 144 1.73 14.97 5.37
N ALA A 145 0.42 14.87 5.14
CA ALA A 145 -0.17 15.13 3.83
C ALA A 145 0.32 16.49 3.28
N ARG A 146 0.69 16.52 2.00
CA ARG A 146 1.23 17.72 1.39
C ARG A 146 0.15 18.76 1.15
N CYS A 147 0.57 20.01 1.31
CA CYS A 147 -0.25 21.18 1.05
C CYS A 147 -0.55 21.26 -0.46
N PRO A 148 -1.82 21.41 -0.87
CA PRO A 148 -2.15 21.81 -2.22
C PRO A 148 -1.49 23.16 -2.58
N GLU A 149 -1.05 23.32 -3.82
CA GLU A 149 -0.23 24.48 -4.25
C GLU A 149 -0.95 25.83 -4.08
N TRP A 150 -2.27 25.85 -4.25
CA TRP A 150 -3.09 27.05 -4.13
C TRP A 150 -3.43 27.42 -2.67
N MET A 151 -3.11 26.55 -1.72
CA MET A 151 -3.40 26.80 -0.31
C MET A 151 -2.16 27.41 0.39
N PRO A 152 -2.32 28.48 1.19
CA PRO A 152 -1.21 29.03 1.94
C PRO A 152 -0.61 28.01 2.92
N THR A 153 0.71 27.81 2.86
CA THR A 153 1.41 26.81 3.68
C THR A 153 1.21 27.01 5.19
N GLU A 154 1.13 28.26 5.65
CA GLU A 154 0.86 28.58 7.06
C GLU A 154 -0.54 28.14 7.48
N LYS A 155 -1.54 28.35 6.62
CA LYS A 155 -2.91 27.88 6.87
C LYS A 155 -2.93 26.34 6.93
N TRP A 156 -2.25 25.68 6.00
CA TRP A 156 -2.19 24.22 5.99
C TRP A 156 -1.61 23.65 7.28
N LYS A 157 -0.46 24.18 7.72
CA LYS A 157 0.24 23.70 8.91
C LYS A 157 -0.50 24.00 10.21
N ASN A 158 -1.10 25.19 10.33
CA ASN A 158 -1.65 25.68 11.60
C ASN A 158 -3.15 25.42 11.77
N GLU A 159 -3.92 25.32 10.68
CA GLU A 159 -5.38 25.21 10.72
C GLU A 159 -5.92 23.88 10.15
N ILE A 160 -5.24 23.29 9.17
CA ILE A 160 -5.74 22.08 8.47
C ILE A 160 -5.15 20.79 9.04
N LEU A 161 -3.86 20.79 9.37
CA LEU A 161 -3.20 19.63 9.98
C LEU A 161 -3.40 19.60 11.52
N PRO A 162 -3.57 18.41 12.13
CA PRO A 162 -3.73 17.11 11.47
C PRO A 162 -5.11 16.95 10.83
N LEU A 163 -5.13 16.25 9.69
CA LEU A 163 -6.36 15.97 8.96
C LEU A 163 -7.32 15.09 9.78
N ARG A 164 -8.61 15.29 9.53
CA ARG A 164 -9.68 14.37 9.95
C ARG A 164 -10.34 13.81 8.71
N LEU A 165 -10.05 12.55 8.39
CA LEU A 165 -10.56 11.92 7.19
C LEU A 165 -11.98 11.39 7.37
N SER A 166 -12.81 11.58 6.35
CA SER A 166 -14.11 10.93 6.25
C SER A 166 -13.94 9.41 6.06
N ARG A 167 -15.01 8.63 6.28
CA ARG A 167 -14.97 7.17 6.05
C ARG A 167 -14.61 6.82 4.59
N THR A 168 -15.09 7.61 3.63
CA THR A 168 -14.77 7.44 2.21
C THR A 168 -13.28 7.65 1.96
N GLU A 169 -12.68 8.69 2.53
CA GLU A 169 -11.24 8.98 2.39
C GLU A 169 -10.38 7.89 3.02
N GLN A 170 -10.76 7.41 4.21
CA GLN A 170 -10.09 6.28 4.86
C GLN A 170 -10.16 5.00 4.02
N ARG A 171 -11.32 4.70 3.41
CA ARG A 171 -11.48 3.56 2.49
C ARG A 171 -10.53 3.65 1.29
N ARG A 172 -10.47 4.81 0.64
CA ARG A 172 -9.57 5.06 -0.50
C ARG A 172 -8.11 4.90 -0.10
N PHE A 173 -7.73 5.46 1.05
CA PHE A 173 -6.38 5.32 1.59
C PHE A 173 -6.01 3.84 1.84
N PHE A 174 -6.88 3.08 2.52
CA PHE A 174 -6.59 1.67 2.80
C PHE A 174 -6.56 0.82 1.53
N ARG A 175 -7.49 1.04 0.59
CA ARG A 175 -7.47 0.38 -0.72
C ARG A 175 -6.14 0.61 -1.44
N ALA A 176 -5.69 1.87 -1.51
CA ALA A 176 -4.40 2.22 -2.08
C ALA A 176 -3.23 1.54 -1.34
N PHE A 177 -3.23 1.56 0.01
CA PHE A 177 -2.21 0.89 0.82
C PHE A 177 -2.07 -0.59 0.49
N TYR A 178 -3.18 -1.35 0.52
CA TYR A 178 -3.13 -2.80 0.33
C TYR A 178 -2.74 -3.17 -1.08
N ARG A 179 -3.26 -2.47 -2.09
CA ARG A 179 -2.90 -2.71 -3.49
C ARG A 179 -1.45 -2.34 -3.75
N MET A 180 -0.95 -1.23 -3.20
CA MET A 180 0.48 -0.89 -3.27
C MET A 180 1.35 -1.94 -2.58
N GLN A 181 0.89 -2.55 -1.48
CA GLN A 181 1.60 -3.65 -0.84
C GLN A 181 1.63 -4.92 -1.71
N ILE A 182 0.55 -5.23 -2.44
CA ILE A 182 0.54 -6.35 -3.39
C ILE A 182 1.57 -6.09 -4.49
N TRP A 183 1.57 -4.90 -5.08
CA TRP A 183 2.56 -4.50 -6.08
C TRP A 183 3.99 -4.66 -5.55
N GLY A 184 4.26 -4.07 -4.38
CA GLY A 184 5.58 -4.11 -3.75
C GLY A 184 6.09 -5.52 -3.44
N ASN A 185 5.19 -6.46 -3.14
CA ASN A 185 5.57 -7.84 -2.87
C ASN A 185 5.88 -8.66 -4.14
N ILE A 186 5.24 -8.34 -5.26
CA ILE A 186 5.30 -9.15 -6.50
C ILE A 186 6.28 -8.54 -7.51
N PHE A 187 6.11 -7.25 -7.81
CA PHE A 187 6.75 -6.59 -8.96
C PHE A 187 7.89 -5.64 -8.57
N ALA A 188 7.95 -5.16 -7.32
CA ALA A 188 9.05 -4.29 -6.89
C ALA A 188 10.31 -5.06 -6.46
N HIS A 189 11.40 -4.33 -6.20
CA HIS A 189 12.66 -4.92 -5.78
C HIS A 189 12.56 -5.67 -4.45
N ILE A 190 13.32 -6.75 -4.33
CA ILE A 190 13.36 -7.57 -3.12
C ILE A 190 14.07 -6.80 -2.00
N GLU A 191 13.40 -6.66 -0.85
CA GLU A 191 13.98 -6.11 0.37
C GLU A 191 15.22 -6.93 0.79
N LEU A 192 16.33 -6.24 1.03
CA LEU A 192 17.54 -6.79 1.63
C LEU A 192 17.58 -6.45 3.12
N PRO A 193 17.39 -7.46 4.00
CA PRO A 193 17.61 -7.29 5.42
C PRO A 193 19.08 -6.98 5.72
N LEU A 194 19.33 -6.16 6.74
CA LEU A 194 20.69 -5.93 7.23
C LEU A 194 21.32 -7.24 7.70
N GLY A 195 22.56 -7.49 7.26
CA GLY A 195 23.29 -8.72 7.58
C GLY A 195 22.93 -9.93 6.70
N ALA A 196 22.00 -9.79 5.74
CA ALA A 196 21.83 -10.78 4.69
C ALA A 196 23.01 -10.72 3.70
N GLY A 197 23.29 -11.85 3.03
CA GLY A 197 24.20 -11.85 1.89
C GLY A 197 23.58 -11.13 0.69
N ARG A 198 24.37 -10.91 -0.37
CA ARG A 198 23.84 -10.43 -1.65
C ARG A 198 22.72 -11.38 -2.12
N PRO A 199 21.60 -10.83 -2.66
CA PRO A 199 20.54 -11.66 -3.18
C PRO A 199 21.10 -12.51 -4.31
N LYS A 200 20.58 -13.74 -4.44
CA LYS A 200 20.96 -14.62 -5.55
C LYS A 200 20.43 -14.08 -6.88
N GLU A 201 19.29 -13.40 -6.82
CA GLU A 201 18.58 -12.87 -7.98
C GLU A 201 17.85 -11.58 -7.57
N GLU A 202 17.87 -10.61 -8.46
CA GLU A 202 17.09 -9.38 -8.35
C GLU A 202 15.73 -9.57 -9.02
N ASN A 203 14.73 -8.80 -8.63
CA ASN A 203 13.40 -8.91 -9.24
C ASN A 203 13.32 -8.25 -10.63
N TYR A 204 14.18 -8.67 -11.56
CA TYR A 204 14.24 -8.18 -12.94
C TYR A 204 13.36 -9.02 -13.86
N TRP A 205 12.06 -9.08 -13.54
CA TRP A 205 11.09 -9.86 -14.28
C TRP A 205 10.83 -9.32 -15.71
N PHE A 206 11.09 -8.03 -15.95
CA PHE A 206 10.90 -7.31 -17.22
C PHE A 206 12.18 -7.23 -18.09
N SER A 207 13.36 -7.27 -17.48
CA SER A 207 14.65 -7.20 -18.19
C SER A 207 15.56 -8.34 -17.71
N PRO A 208 15.24 -9.57 -18.09
CA PRO A 208 16.02 -10.73 -17.69
C PRO A 208 17.42 -10.70 -18.34
N PRO A 209 18.38 -11.50 -17.82
CA PRO A 209 19.68 -11.67 -18.44
C PRO A 209 19.58 -12.07 -19.93
N GLU A 210 20.58 -11.68 -20.72
CA GLU A 210 20.63 -11.96 -22.15
C GLU A 210 20.37 -13.45 -22.46
N GLY A 211 19.41 -13.71 -23.35
CA GLY A 211 19.02 -15.06 -23.76
C GLY A 211 17.96 -15.74 -22.88
N VAL A 212 17.46 -15.09 -21.84
CA VAL A 212 16.32 -15.55 -21.03
C VAL A 212 15.09 -14.71 -21.40
N PRO A 213 13.93 -15.31 -21.73
CA PRO A 213 12.71 -14.54 -21.95
C PRO A 213 12.19 -13.93 -20.63
N PRO A 214 11.53 -12.76 -20.66
CA PRO A 214 10.98 -12.16 -19.44
C PRO A 214 9.91 -13.08 -18.85
N VAL A 215 9.77 -13.06 -17.52
CA VAL A 215 8.75 -13.86 -16.86
C VAL A 215 7.37 -13.27 -17.11
N PHE A 216 7.27 -11.95 -17.18
CA PHE A 216 6.07 -11.22 -17.56
C PHE A 216 6.45 -10.09 -18.53
N GLU A 217 5.59 -9.86 -19.51
CA GLU A 217 5.67 -8.68 -20.38
C GLU A 217 4.98 -7.48 -19.70
N ASP A 218 5.37 -6.26 -20.08
CA ASP A 218 4.84 -5.03 -19.45
C ASP A 218 3.31 -4.90 -19.63
N ASP A 219 2.79 -5.21 -20.83
CA ASP A 219 1.36 -5.18 -21.13
C ASP A 219 0.58 -6.23 -20.35
N GLU A 220 1.19 -7.39 -20.13
CA GLU A 220 0.64 -8.46 -19.33
C GLU A 220 0.53 -8.04 -17.85
N VAL A 221 1.59 -7.47 -17.26
CA VAL A 221 1.54 -6.98 -15.87
C VAL A 221 0.48 -5.91 -15.72
N TRP A 222 0.40 -4.98 -16.67
CA TRP A 222 -0.63 -3.95 -16.65
C TRP A 222 -2.03 -4.55 -16.62
N ARG A 223 -2.33 -5.49 -17.53
CA ARG A 223 -3.65 -6.14 -17.61
C ARG A 223 -3.95 -6.95 -16.35
N LEU A 224 -2.99 -7.72 -15.86
CA LEU A 224 -3.15 -8.57 -14.69
C LEU A 224 -3.39 -7.76 -13.42
N PHE A 225 -2.74 -6.61 -13.27
CA PHE A 225 -2.79 -5.82 -12.05
C PHE A 225 -3.73 -4.62 -12.17
N PHE A 226 -3.40 -3.65 -13.03
CA PHE A 226 -4.11 -2.38 -13.17
C PHE A 226 -5.41 -2.50 -13.96
N GLY A 227 -5.43 -3.31 -15.02
CA GLY A 227 -6.61 -3.53 -15.86
C GLY A 227 -7.82 -4.08 -15.09
N THR A 228 -7.62 -4.60 -13.88
CA THR A 228 -8.66 -5.14 -13.00
C THR A 228 -9.26 -4.12 -12.03
N MET A 229 -8.77 -2.87 -12.05
CA MET A 229 -9.16 -1.80 -11.14
C MET A 229 -9.93 -0.72 -11.88
N ALA A 230 -10.84 -0.02 -11.19
CA ALA A 230 -11.44 1.15 -11.79
C ALA A 230 -10.37 2.23 -12.02
N PRO A 231 -10.44 3.04 -13.09
CA PRO A 231 -9.33 3.95 -13.43
C PRO A 231 -8.96 4.94 -12.32
N TRP A 232 -9.93 5.48 -11.57
CA TRP A 232 -9.65 6.33 -10.40
C TRP A 232 -9.02 5.61 -9.22
N GLU A 233 -9.26 4.29 -9.05
CA GLU A 233 -8.60 3.53 -7.99
C GLU A 233 -7.11 3.38 -8.27
N VAL A 234 -6.72 3.41 -9.54
CA VAL A 234 -5.31 3.48 -9.92
C VAL A 234 -4.74 4.82 -9.42
N ASP A 235 -5.44 5.94 -9.65
CA ASP A 235 -4.99 7.29 -9.24
C ASP A 235 -4.90 7.43 -7.71
N GLU A 236 -5.76 6.72 -6.98
CA GLU A 236 -5.65 6.59 -5.52
C GLU A 236 -4.33 5.91 -5.10
N ILE A 237 -3.91 4.86 -5.82
CA ILE A 237 -2.61 4.21 -5.60
C ILE A 237 -1.48 5.19 -5.94
N ALA A 238 -1.57 5.91 -7.06
CA ALA A 238 -0.55 6.87 -7.47
C ALA A 238 -0.37 8.00 -6.44
N CYS A 239 -1.48 8.57 -5.95
CA CYS A 239 -1.49 9.55 -4.87
C CYS A 239 -0.81 9.00 -3.59
N PHE A 240 -1.12 7.77 -3.21
CA PHE A 240 -0.53 7.12 -2.05
C PHE A 240 0.96 6.78 -2.24
N TRP A 241 1.35 6.31 -3.42
CA TRP A 241 2.75 6.08 -3.79
C TRP A 241 3.54 7.39 -3.72
N ARG A 242 2.98 8.49 -4.26
CA ARG A 242 3.63 9.80 -4.22
C ARG A 242 3.81 10.30 -2.80
N HIS A 243 2.83 10.06 -1.93
CA HIS A 243 3.00 10.28 -0.49
C HIS A 243 4.17 9.46 0.07
N CYS A 244 4.24 8.15 -0.20
CA CYS A 244 5.35 7.30 0.22
C CYS A 244 6.71 7.83 -0.27
N TYR A 245 6.82 8.22 -1.54
CA TYR A 245 8.01 8.84 -2.14
C TYR A 245 8.48 10.06 -1.35
N HIS A 246 7.55 10.94 -0.94
CA HIS A 246 7.88 12.11 -0.12
C HIS A 246 8.29 11.74 1.30
N ARG A 247 7.72 10.68 1.87
CA ARG A 247 8.10 10.21 3.22
C ARG A 247 9.47 9.57 3.26
N TRP A 248 10.00 9.12 2.13
CA TRP A 248 11.39 8.67 2.01
C TRP A 248 12.42 9.81 2.05
N ALA A 249 12.02 11.06 1.78
CA ALA A 249 12.96 12.18 1.68
C ALA A 249 13.88 12.32 2.91
N GLU A 250 13.31 12.36 4.12
CA GLU A 250 14.08 12.57 5.35
C GLU A 250 15.06 11.41 5.64
N PRO A 251 14.64 10.13 5.70
CA PRO A 251 15.58 9.02 5.87
C PRO A 251 16.64 8.94 4.75
N TYR A 252 16.26 9.28 3.52
CA TYR A 252 17.14 9.25 2.38
C TYR A 252 18.23 10.34 2.46
N PHE A 253 17.84 11.57 2.75
CA PHE A 253 18.79 12.68 2.91
C PHE A 253 19.71 12.47 4.10
N GLU A 254 19.20 11.96 5.22
CA GLU A 254 20.03 11.59 6.36
C GLU A 254 21.13 10.59 5.94
N ALA A 255 20.78 9.57 5.16
CA ALA A 255 21.73 8.59 4.66
C ALA A 255 22.72 9.19 3.65
N SER A 256 22.22 9.94 2.67
CA SER A 256 23.02 10.59 1.63
C SER A 256 24.02 11.57 2.23
N ASP A 257 23.59 12.43 3.16
CA ASP A 257 24.44 13.42 3.82
C ASP A 257 25.49 12.73 4.70
N ASN A 258 25.14 11.60 5.34
CA ASN A 258 26.12 10.80 6.08
C ASN A 258 27.24 10.30 5.17
N PHE A 259 26.94 9.73 4.01
CA PHE A 259 27.97 9.26 3.08
C PHE A 259 28.78 10.42 2.49
N LEU A 260 28.12 11.52 2.07
CA LEU A 260 28.79 12.71 1.55
C LEU A 260 29.79 13.32 2.54
N SER A 261 29.58 13.16 3.85
CA SER A 261 30.52 13.66 4.87
C SER A 261 31.91 13.02 4.81
N TYR A 262 32.04 11.86 4.15
CA TYR A 262 33.32 11.18 3.89
C TYR A 262 34.03 11.69 2.62
N GLY A 263 33.40 12.60 1.87
CA GLY A 263 33.93 13.18 0.63
C GLY A 263 33.75 12.27 -0.59
N VAL A 264 34.48 12.58 -1.67
CA VAL A 264 34.50 11.76 -2.89
C VAL A 264 35.45 10.58 -2.66
N THR A 265 34.95 9.57 -1.96
CA THR A 265 35.67 8.33 -1.66
C THR A 265 34.81 7.14 -1.99
N PHE A 266 35.45 6.00 -2.23
CA PHE A 266 34.74 4.73 -2.33
C PHE A 266 34.22 4.30 -0.96
N ILE A 267 33.04 3.67 -0.92
CA ILE A 267 32.45 3.09 0.30
C ILE A 267 33.40 2.02 0.88
N CYS A 268 34.12 1.30 0.02
CA CYS A 268 35.10 0.30 0.44
C CYS A 268 36.32 0.90 1.16
N ASP A 269 36.56 2.20 1.05
CA ASP A 269 37.66 2.92 1.70
C ASP A 269 37.25 3.64 3.00
N MET A 270 35.96 3.60 3.37
CA MET A 270 35.48 4.14 4.65
C MET A 270 36.16 3.46 5.86
N PRO A 271 36.16 4.08 7.05
CA PRO A 271 36.60 3.40 8.26
C PRO A 271 35.87 2.06 8.46
N PRO A 272 36.54 0.96 8.87
CA PRO A 272 35.90 -0.36 9.00
C PRO A 272 34.63 -0.36 9.86
N ASP A 273 34.66 0.42 10.94
CA ASP A 273 33.53 0.56 11.85
C ASP A 273 32.41 1.44 11.30
N GLU A 274 32.58 2.09 10.15
CA GLU A 274 31.57 2.95 9.51
C GLU A 274 31.04 2.37 8.20
N LYS A 275 31.74 1.38 7.62
CA LYS A 275 31.31 0.68 6.42
C LYS A 275 29.91 0.08 6.63
N PRO A 276 28.99 0.30 5.68
CA PRO A 276 27.72 -0.41 5.70
C PRO A 276 27.98 -1.92 5.54
N PRO A 277 27.19 -2.78 6.21
CA PRO A 277 27.39 -4.23 6.17
C PRO A 277 27.15 -4.83 4.77
N LEU A 278 26.43 -4.12 3.90
CA LEU A 278 26.14 -4.53 2.54
C LEU A 278 25.94 -3.30 1.66
N THR A 279 26.60 -3.25 0.51
CA THR A 279 26.24 -2.36 -0.61
C THR A 279 25.75 -3.21 -1.78
N ARG A 280 24.61 -2.81 -2.35
CA ARG A 280 23.98 -3.51 -3.48
C ARG A 280 24.65 -3.11 -4.81
N PHE A 281 24.59 -1.83 -5.14
CA PHE A 281 25.09 -1.25 -6.41
C PHE A 281 25.90 0.04 -6.21
N TRP A 282 26.33 0.31 -4.99
CA TRP A 282 26.96 1.59 -4.63
C TRP A 282 28.43 1.39 -4.36
N ASP A 283 29.24 2.17 -5.08
CA ASP A 283 30.69 2.15 -4.98
C ASP A 283 31.19 3.46 -4.39
N ASP A 284 30.58 4.60 -4.74
CA ASP A 284 30.97 5.93 -4.28
C ASP A 284 30.06 6.47 -3.17
N CYS A 285 30.62 7.22 -2.23
CA CYS A 285 29.87 7.88 -1.17
C CYS A 285 28.90 8.97 -1.67
N ASP A 286 29.03 9.46 -2.91
CA ASP A 286 28.13 10.47 -3.48
C ASP A 286 27.08 9.90 -4.46
N ASP A 287 27.07 8.58 -4.69
CA ASP A 287 26.15 7.95 -5.64
C ASP A 287 24.67 8.14 -5.24
N LEU A 288 24.36 8.02 -3.95
CA LEU A 288 23.01 8.31 -3.45
C LEU A 288 22.59 9.75 -3.78
N LYS A 289 23.51 10.72 -3.74
CA LYS A 289 23.15 12.10 -4.05
C LYS A 289 22.88 12.30 -5.53
N ARG A 290 23.66 11.64 -6.40
CA ARG A 290 23.53 11.73 -7.85
C ARG A 290 22.25 11.09 -8.39
N ARG A 291 21.73 10.08 -7.69
CA ARG A 291 20.57 9.25 -8.10
C ARG A 291 19.36 9.41 -7.18
N GLU A 292 19.19 10.59 -6.60
CA GLU A 292 18.17 10.84 -5.57
C GLU A 292 16.76 10.45 -6.02
N ASP A 293 16.33 10.95 -7.18
CA ASP A 293 14.96 10.75 -7.68
C ASP A 293 14.69 9.27 -7.96
N ASP A 294 15.53 8.65 -8.81
CA ASP A 294 15.45 7.24 -9.18
C ASP A 294 15.38 6.33 -7.92
N ASN A 295 16.24 6.60 -6.94
CA ASN A 295 16.32 5.78 -5.73
C ASN A 295 15.09 5.93 -4.84
N ARG A 296 14.56 7.14 -4.69
CA ARG A 296 13.38 7.38 -3.85
C ARG A 296 12.12 6.81 -4.48
N GLU A 297 12.02 6.83 -5.81
CA GLU A 297 10.93 6.18 -6.55
C GLU A 297 10.98 4.66 -6.36
N SER A 298 12.18 4.07 -6.50
CA SER A 298 12.43 2.66 -6.24
C SER A 298 12.02 2.25 -4.81
N LEU A 299 12.46 3.00 -3.80
CA LEU A 299 12.13 2.76 -2.39
C LEU A 299 10.64 2.90 -2.10
N ALA A 300 9.94 3.83 -2.77
CA ALA A 300 8.49 3.97 -2.66
C ALA A 300 7.74 2.77 -3.27
N CYS A 301 8.29 2.16 -4.33
CA CYS A 301 7.73 0.99 -5.01
C CYS A 301 7.82 -0.31 -4.18
N MET A 302 8.82 -0.45 -3.29
CA MET A 302 9.03 -1.65 -2.43
C MET A 302 7.87 -1.95 -1.46
N GLY A 303 6.88 -1.07 -1.40
CA GLY A 303 5.64 -1.26 -0.66
C GLY A 303 5.65 -0.58 0.70
N PRO A 304 4.46 -0.20 1.19
CA PRO A 304 4.33 0.65 2.37
C PRO A 304 4.81 0.00 3.67
N SER A 305 4.81 -1.34 3.77
CA SER A 305 5.38 -2.04 4.93
C SER A 305 6.86 -1.73 5.15
N PHE A 306 7.63 -1.56 4.07
CA PHE A 306 9.06 -1.26 4.15
C PHE A 306 9.28 0.19 4.62
N LEU A 307 8.48 1.13 4.11
CA LEU A 307 8.47 2.50 4.62
C LEU A 307 8.13 2.55 6.13
N VAL A 308 7.14 1.79 6.60
CA VAL A 308 6.82 1.72 8.05
C VAL A 308 7.99 1.18 8.87
N LYS A 309 8.72 0.19 8.35
CA LYS A 309 9.94 -0.31 8.99
C LYS A 309 10.97 0.81 9.11
N MET A 310 11.20 1.58 8.04
CA MET A 310 12.13 2.70 8.03
C MET A 310 11.73 3.81 9.02
N LEU A 311 10.47 4.26 9.00
CA LEU A 311 9.98 5.33 9.86
C LEU A 311 9.96 4.94 11.35
N ARG A 312 9.93 3.65 11.67
CA ARG A 312 9.99 3.15 13.06
C ARG A 312 11.42 2.93 13.56
N GLU A 313 12.39 2.79 12.66
CA GLU A 313 13.78 2.59 13.03
C GLU A 313 14.34 3.88 13.64
N ARG A 314 14.77 3.81 14.90
CA ARG A 314 15.25 4.98 15.65
C ARG A 314 16.76 5.17 15.48
N ASN A 315 17.48 4.11 15.18
CA ASN A 315 18.93 4.17 14.99
C ASN A 315 19.26 4.74 13.60
N ALA A 316 19.84 5.94 13.59
CA ALA A 316 20.28 6.65 12.38
C ALA A 316 21.17 5.80 11.47
N ARG A 317 22.12 5.07 12.08
CA ARG A 317 23.03 4.20 11.34
C ARG A 317 22.30 3.02 10.71
N ALA A 318 21.35 2.41 11.42
CA ALA A 318 20.52 1.34 10.87
C ALA A 318 19.63 1.86 9.72
N ARG A 319 19.08 3.07 9.83
CA ARG A 319 18.35 3.72 8.72
C ARG A 319 19.26 3.94 7.51
N ARG A 320 20.44 4.53 7.70
CA ARG A 320 21.45 4.70 6.65
C ARG A 320 21.77 3.38 5.96
N ASP A 321 22.06 2.35 6.74
CA ASP A 321 22.41 1.03 6.21
C ASP A 321 21.22 0.37 5.47
N LEU A 322 19.99 0.61 5.91
CA LEU A 322 18.78 0.16 5.21
C LEU A 322 18.59 0.90 3.88
N VAL A 323 18.83 2.21 3.82
CA VAL A 323 18.76 3.00 2.58
C VAL A 323 19.78 2.46 1.58
N ILE A 324 21.07 2.42 1.94
CA ILE A 324 22.12 2.01 0.98
C ILE A 324 21.96 0.56 0.52
N ALA A 325 21.42 -0.33 1.36
CA ALA A 325 21.17 -1.71 0.97
C ALA A 325 20.00 -1.87 -0.01
N ASN A 326 19.04 -0.94 -0.02
CA ASN A 326 17.78 -1.10 -0.75
C ASN A 326 17.53 -0.05 -1.83
N ALA A 327 18.24 1.08 -1.80
CA ALA A 327 18.22 2.07 -2.86
C ALA A 327 18.81 1.45 -4.12
N ILE A 328 18.08 1.58 -5.22
CA ILE A 328 18.42 1.03 -6.53
C ILE A 328 18.04 2.06 -7.58
N SER A 329 18.99 2.39 -8.46
CA SER A 329 18.79 3.29 -9.59
C SER A 329 18.41 2.47 -10.83
N PHE A 330 17.14 2.04 -10.94
CA PHE A 330 16.62 1.40 -12.15
C PHE A 330 15.28 2.00 -12.58
N HIS A 331 15.14 2.23 -13.88
CA HIS A 331 14.11 3.05 -14.53
C HIS A 331 12.80 2.29 -14.86
N HIS A 332 12.29 1.46 -13.95
CA HIS A 332 10.98 0.82 -14.14
C HIS A 332 10.14 1.00 -12.88
N PHE A 333 9.55 2.18 -12.76
CA PHE A 333 8.75 2.60 -11.62
C PHE A 333 7.26 2.33 -11.85
N PHE A 334 6.49 2.43 -10.76
CA PHE A 334 5.02 2.34 -10.81
C PHE A 334 4.42 3.26 -11.89
N GLU A 335 4.99 4.45 -12.09
CA GLU A 335 4.59 5.43 -13.10
C GLU A 335 4.83 4.95 -14.54
N ASP A 336 5.89 4.19 -14.80
CA ASP A 336 6.20 3.74 -16.16
C ASP A 336 5.17 2.72 -16.67
N PHE A 337 4.65 1.88 -15.77
CA PHE A 337 3.56 0.97 -16.10
C PHE A 337 2.23 1.70 -16.23
N TRP A 338 2.08 2.88 -15.66
CA TRP A 338 0.83 3.60 -15.71
C TRP A 338 0.42 3.98 -17.14
N SER A 339 1.36 4.49 -17.94
CA SER A 339 1.14 5.01 -19.30
C SER A 339 1.57 4.06 -20.42
N GLY A 340 1.97 2.83 -20.08
CA GLY A 340 2.79 1.96 -20.93
C GLY A 340 2.13 1.26 -22.11
N MET A 341 0.95 1.68 -22.60
CA MET A 341 0.44 1.13 -23.86
C MET A 341 0.78 2.03 -25.04
N ASP A 342 1.22 1.42 -26.14
CA ASP A 342 1.19 2.06 -27.45
C ASP A 342 -0.29 2.21 -27.87
N PHE A 343 -0.94 3.27 -27.38
CA PHE A 343 -2.36 3.57 -27.58
C PHE A 343 -2.73 3.80 -29.06
N ALA A 344 -1.74 3.74 -29.97
CA ALA A 344 -1.97 3.64 -31.41
C ALA A 344 -2.69 2.33 -31.81
N MET A 345 -2.76 1.32 -30.94
CA MET A 345 -3.53 0.10 -31.18
C MET A 345 -4.99 0.22 -30.70
N GLN A 346 -5.91 0.20 -31.67
CA GLN A 346 -7.35 0.18 -31.43
C GLN A 346 -7.75 -1.04 -30.57
N GLY A 347 -8.45 -0.82 -29.45
CA GLY A 347 -8.86 -1.88 -28.51
C GLY A 347 -7.84 -2.24 -27.42
N ALA A 348 -6.80 -1.42 -27.21
CA ALA A 348 -5.71 -1.68 -26.27
C ALA A 348 -6.11 -1.73 -24.77
N LEU A 349 -7.23 -1.10 -24.39
CA LEU A 349 -7.65 -1.00 -22.99
C LEU A 349 -8.87 -1.89 -22.65
N PRO A 350 -8.84 -3.23 -22.77
CA PRO A 350 -9.89 -4.01 -22.16
C PRO A 350 -9.61 -4.01 -20.65
N LEU A 351 -10.24 -3.07 -19.95
CA LEU A 351 -10.52 -3.26 -18.53
C LEU A 351 -11.08 -4.68 -18.36
N LEU A 352 -10.59 -5.39 -17.36
CA LEU A 352 -10.98 -6.76 -17.04
C LEU A 352 -11.90 -6.74 -15.84
N TYR A 353 -12.74 -7.77 -15.72
CA TYR A 353 -13.64 -7.90 -14.56
C TYR A 353 -12.90 -7.70 -13.22
N PRO A 354 -13.43 -6.86 -12.30
CA PRO A 354 -14.72 -6.19 -12.37
C PRO A 354 -14.70 -4.79 -13.03
N ALA A 355 -13.54 -4.30 -13.48
CA ALA A 355 -13.39 -2.97 -14.06
C ALA A 355 -13.97 -2.85 -15.47
N ASP A 356 -14.13 -3.96 -16.18
CA ASP A 356 -14.80 -4.03 -17.49
C ASP A 356 -16.21 -3.40 -17.49
N ARG A 357 -16.89 -3.37 -16.34
CA ARG A 357 -18.18 -2.67 -16.15
C ARG A 357 -18.14 -1.16 -16.42
N PHE A 358 -16.94 -0.56 -16.44
CA PHE A 358 -16.74 0.86 -16.74
C PHE A 358 -16.32 1.11 -18.19
N ASN A 359 -16.23 0.06 -19.01
CA ASN A 359 -15.89 0.19 -20.42
C ASN A 359 -17.13 0.62 -21.23
N PHE A 360 -17.33 1.93 -21.35
CA PHE A 360 -18.42 2.52 -22.13
C PHE A 360 -18.01 2.90 -23.57
N GLY A 361 -16.80 2.54 -24.00
CA GLY A 361 -16.29 2.91 -25.33
C GLY A 361 -16.25 4.43 -25.48
N THR A 362 -17.13 4.99 -26.32
CA THR A 362 -17.25 6.43 -26.55
C THR A 362 -18.43 7.09 -25.82
N ASP A 363 -19.21 6.33 -25.03
CA ASP A 363 -20.41 6.81 -24.33
C ASP A 363 -20.09 7.43 -22.96
N PHE A 364 -19.61 8.68 -22.98
CA PHE A 364 -19.30 9.44 -21.77
C PHE A 364 -20.52 9.69 -20.88
N ASP A 365 -21.67 9.98 -21.48
CA ASP A 365 -22.89 10.29 -20.74
C ASP A 365 -23.44 9.06 -20.04
N GLY A 366 -23.43 7.90 -20.71
CA GLY A 366 -23.76 6.62 -20.10
C GLY A 366 -22.84 6.27 -18.92
N LEU A 367 -21.53 6.51 -19.05
CA LEU A 367 -20.61 6.34 -17.92
C LEU A 367 -20.98 7.27 -16.76
N LYS A 368 -21.20 8.57 -17.02
CA LYS A 368 -21.56 9.54 -15.97
C LYS A 368 -22.87 9.15 -15.27
N GLU A 369 -23.88 8.73 -16.02
CA GLU A 369 -25.13 8.23 -15.46
C GLU A 369 -24.90 7.00 -14.57
N PHE A 370 -24.12 6.03 -15.06
CA PHE A 370 -23.78 4.83 -14.29
C PHE A 370 -23.03 5.17 -12.99
N LEU A 371 -22.02 6.04 -13.04
CA LEU A 371 -21.26 6.47 -11.86
C LEU A 371 -22.15 7.15 -10.80
N ASN A 372 -23.21 7.84 -11.22
CA ASN A 372 -24.17 8.46 -10.30
C ASN A 372 -25.02 7.42 -9.53
N THR A 373 -25.12 6.18 -10.03
CA THR A 373 -25.83 5.09 -9.33
C THR A 373 -24.97 4.42 -8.25
N LEU A 374 -23.66 4.60 -8.29
CA LEU A 374 -22.72 3.94 -7.39
C LEU A 374 -22.56 4.69 -6.07
N PRO A 375 -22.27 3.97 -4.97
CA PRO A 375 -21.93 4.63 -3.71
C PRO A 375 -20.61 5.39 -3.82
N GLN A 376 -20.43 6.44 -3.02
CA GLN A 376 -19.27 7.36 -3.09
C GLN A 376 -17.89 6.68 -3.08
N HIS A 377 -17.75 5.53 -2.42
CA HIS A 377 -16.47 4.81 -2.32
C HIS A 377 -16.17 3.90 -3.52
N GLU A 378 -17.17 3.63 -4.38
CA GLU A 378 -17.04 2.86 -5.63
C GLU A 378 -17.02 3.74 -6.89
N ARG A 379 -17.01 5.07 -6.74
CA ARG A 379 -16.97 6.04 -7.84
C ARG A 379 -15.85 7.07 -7.63
N PRO A 380 -15.39 7.76 -8.69
CA PRO A 380 -14.39 8.82 -8.56
C PRO A 380 -14.93 10.00 -7.75
N ASN A 381 -14.05 10.85 -7.21
CA ASN A 381 -14.50 12.15 -6.69
C ASN A 381 -14.75 13.17 -7.82
N VAL A 382 -15.29 14.31 -7.41
CA VAL A 382 -15.58 15.44 -8.31
C VAL A 382 -14.34 16.00 -9.00
N ALA A 383 -13.17 16.06 -8.35
CA ALA A 383 -11.94 16.57 -8.97
C ALA A 383 -11.44 15.62 -10.07
N TRP A 384 -11.45 14.32 -9.79
CA TRP A 384 -11.11 13.30 -10.77
C TRP A 384 -12.09 13.31 -11.95
N SER A 385 -13.38 13.39 -11.67
CA SER A 385 -14.42 13.48 -12.71
C SER A 385 -14.25 14.74 -13.56
N GLN A 386 -13.90 15.87 -12.98
CA GLN A 386 -13.68 17.10 -13.74
C GLN A 386 -12.43 17.00 -14.61
N LEU A 387 -11.33 16.45 -14.09
CA LEU A 387 -10.08 16.31 -14.82
C LEU A 387 -10.22 15.36 -16.02
N TRP A 388 -10.91 14.23 -15.83
CA TRP A 388 -10.90 13.12 -16.79
C TRP A 388 -12.20 12.88 -17.53
N LEU A 389 -13.33 13.38 -17.01
CA LEU A 389 -14.67 13.28 -17.62
C LEU A 389 -15.26 14.65 -17.94
N GLY A 390 -14.47 15.72 -17.79
CA GLY A 390 -14.83 17.10 -18.13
C GLY A 390 -14.92 17.36 -19.64
N GLU A 391 -15.18 18.61 -19.98
CA GLU A 391 -15.07 19.10 -21.36
C GLU A 391 -13.60 19.18 -21.79
N GLY A 392 -13.30 19.09 -23.09
CA GLY A 392 -11.94 19.28 -23.62
C GLY A 392 -11.11 18.00 -23.80
N GLN A 393 -11.74 16.83 -23.92
CA GLN A 393 -11.02 15.59 -24.18
C GLN A 393 -10.42 15.53 -25.58
N GLU A 394 -9.22 14.98 -25.69
CA GLU A 394 -8.51 14.83 -26.96
C GLU A 394 -8.98 13.58 -27.72
N TYR A 395 -9.33 12.52 -27.00
CA TYR A 395 -9.81 11.26 -27.54
C TYR A 395 -11.31 11.06 -27.32
N SER A 396 -11.96 10.42 -28.28
CA SER A 396 -13.39 10.10 -28.22
C SER A 396 -13.70 8.87 -27.36
N GLU A 397 -12.69 8.04 -27.06
CA GLU A 397 -12.85 6.86 -26.21
C GLU A 397 -12.56 7.22 -24.75
N VAL A 398 -13.44 6.77 -23.86
CA VAL A 398 -13.37 7.00 -22.43
C VAL A 398 -12.06 6.46 -21.85
N PHE A 399 -11.46 7.23 -20.95
CA PHE A 399 -10.18 6.95 -20.26
C PHE A 399 -8.93 6.92 -21.14
N VAL A 400 -9.01 6.98 -22.48
CA VAL A 400 -7.79 7.03 -23.31
C VAL A 400 -6.95 8.28 -22.96
N ASP A 401 -7.61 9.42 -22.81
CA ASP A 401 -7.02 10.65 -22.26
C ASP A 401 -6.32 10.40 -20.92
N MET A 402 -7.02 9.74 -19.99
CA MET A 402 -6.45 9.42 -18.69
C MET A 402 -5.16 8.64 -18.84
N PHE A 403 -5.14 7.53 -19.58
CA PHE A 403 -3.94 6.70 -19.69
C PHE A 403 -2.83 7.33 -20.54
N SER A 404 -3.18 8.24 -21.46
CA SER A 404 -2.21 8.91 -22.33
C SER A 404 -1.46 10.07 -21.65
N PHE A 405 -2.09 10.79 -20.71
CA PHE A 405 -1.53 12.05 -20.18
C PHE A 405 -1.14 12.02 -18.70
N SER A 406 -1.48 10.95 -18.00
CA SER A 406 -1.45 10.75 -16.54
C SER A 406 -0.09 10.77 -15.86
N SER A 407 1.01 10.49 -16.55
CA SER A 407 2.36 10.53 -15.95
C SER A 407 2.80 11.93 -15.52
N SER A 408 2.09 13.00 -15.90
CA SER A 408 2.58 14.38 -15.72
C SER A 408 1.86 15.20 -14.63
N TYR A 409 1.08 14.60 -13.72
CA TYR A 409 0.23 15.39 -12.82
C TYR A 409 0.84 15.65 -11.44
N SER A 410 1.14 16.93 -11.18
CA SER A 410 1.35 17.49 -9.83
C SER A 410 0.16 17.22 -8.88
N CYS A 411 -1.00 16.81 -9.40
CA CYS A 411 -2.18 16.46 -8.62
C CYS A 411 -1.97 15.27 -7.67
N TRP A 412 -1.05 14.36 -7.99
CA TRP A 412 -0.70 13.26 -7.09
C TRP A 412 -0.02 13.74 -5.82
N ASP A 413 0.71 14.86 -5.86
CA ASP A 413 1.47 15.36 -4.71
C ASP A 413 0.57 15.71 -3.53
N TRP A 414 -0.58 16.33 -3.80
CA TRP A 414 -1.56 16.69 -2.77
C TRP A 414 -2.68 15.65 -2.62
N GLY A 415 -2.58 14.51 -3.31
CA GLY A 415 -3.46 13.36 -3.11
C GLY A 415 -4.88 13.51 -3.67
N PHE A 416 -5.04 14.19 -4.82
CA PHE A 416 -6.36 14.62 -5.32
C PHE A 416 -7.44 13.53 -5.36
N ALA A 417 -7.08 12.30 -5.71
CA ALA A 417 -8.03 11.18 -5.83
C ALA A 417 -8.47 10.61 -4.47
N LEU A 418 -7.73 10.89 -3.40
CA LEU A 418 -8.03 10.36 -2.06
C LEU A 418 -9.13 11.13 -1.34
N TRP A 419 -9.38 12.39 -1.71
CA TRP A 419 -10.29 13.28 -1.00
C TRP A 419 -11.76 13.06 -1.35
N SER A 420 -12.61 13.33 -0.38
CA SER A 420 -14.07 13.37 -0.53
C SER A 420 -14.53 14.59 -1.33
N ASP A 421 -15.72 14.50 -1.90
CA ASP A 421 -16.30 15.57 -2.72
C ASP A 421 -16.48 16.85 -1.90
N GLU A 422 -16.96 16.71 -0.66
CA GLU A 422 -17.20 17.81 0.26
C GLU A 422 -15.91 18.59 0.56
N ARG A 423 -14.81 17.87 0.80
CA ARG A 423 -13.50 18.47 1.07
C ARG A 423 -12.95 19.21 -0.15
N LEU A 424 -13.07 18.62 -1.33
CA LEU A 424 -12.57 19.23 -2.57
C LEU A 424 -13.30 20.54 -2.89
N ILE A 425 -14.61 20.57 -2.65
CA ILE A 425 -15.43 21.77 -2.79
C ILE A 425 -15.03 22.81 -1.74
N GLU A 426 -14.88 22.41 -0.46
CA GLU A 426 -14.45 23.31 0.62
C GLU A 426 -13.08 23.95 0.33
N TRP A 427 -12.16 23.19 -0.26
CA TRP A 427 -10.81 23.66 -0.59
C TRP A 427 -10.74 24.47 -1.89
N GLY A 428 -11.85 24.61 -2.63
CA GLY A 428 -11.85 25.29 -3.93
C GLY A 428 -10.97 24.59 -4.97
N ALA A 429 -10.85 23.26 -4.88
CA ALA A 429 -9.99 22.47 -5.77
C ALA A 429 -10.47 22.49 -7.24
N LEU A 430 -11.77 22.63 -7.45
CA LEU A 430 -12.41 22.61 -8.78
C LEU A 430 -12.12 23.88 -9.61
N ASP A 431 -11.64 24.94 -8.95
CA ASP A 431 -11.24 26.18 -9.61
C ASP A 431 -9.79 26.19 -10.07
N GLN A 432 -9.04 25.13 -9.74
CA GLN A 432 -7.60 25.11 -9.95
C GLN A 432 -7.26 24.68 -11.38
N PRO A 433 -6.28 25.35 -12.03
CA PRO A 433 -5.84 24.99 -13.37
C PRO A 433 -5.40 23.54 -13.50
N CYS A 434 -4.79 22.96 -12.47
CA CYS A 434 -4.35 21.56 -12.49
C CYS A 434 -5.51 20.54 -12.55
N ILE A 435 -6.76 20.97 -12.29
CA ILE A 435 -7.98 20.16 -12.38
C ILE A 435 -8.84 20.55 -13.61
N ARG A 436 -8.44 21.60 -14.34
CA ARG A 436 -9.13 22.06 -15.56
C ARG A 436 -8.24 21.78 -16.75
N ARG A 437 -8.64 20.80 -17.56
CA ARG A 437 -7.92 20.46 -18.78
C ARG A 437 -8.29 21.39 -19.93
#